data_AF-A0A3S4VZ42-F1
#
_entry.id   AF-A0A3S4VZ42-F1
#
_cell.length_a   1.000
_cell.length_b   1.000
_cell.length_c   1.000
_cell.angle_alpha   90.00
_cell.angle_beta   90.00
_cell.angle_gamma   90.00
#
_symmetry.space_group_name_H-M   'P 1'
#
loop_
_entity.id
_entity.type
_entity.pdbx_description
1 polymer ?
#
loop_
_entity_poly.entity_id
_entity_poly.type
_entity_poly.pdbx_seq_one_letter_code
_entity_poly.pdbx_strand_id
1 'polypeptide(L)'
;MAHDGSLTISSRTGFFCALAALNVTVISFYVLWSIADTIAVNRAEEHGFDPQQLLPHNLLFWCAAQASVLSLLILDILVFLAWHRSRSQAT
;
A
#
# COMPACT_ATOMS: atom_id res chain seq x y z
N MET A 1 34.71 -16.96 9.75
CA MET A 1 33.65 -16.20 10.45
C MET A 1 33.13 -14.98 9.67
N ALA A 2 33.22 -14.94 8.33
CA ALA A 2 32.76 -13.80 7.52
C ALA A 2 31.41 -14.04 6.80
N HIS A 3 30.82 -15.24 6.92
CA HIS A 3 29.66 -15.65 6.11
C HIS A 3 28.31 -15.18 6.67
N ASP A 4 28.19 -15.02 7.99
CA ASP A 4 26.91 -14.68 8.66
C ASP A 4 26.51 -13.20 8.50
N GLY A 5 27.50 -12.31 8.37
CA GLY A 5 27.27 -10.87 8.16
C GLY A 5 26.69 -10.54 6.78
N SER A 6 27.06 -11.30 5.74
CA SER A 6 26.56 -11.10 4.39
C SER A 6 25.08 -11.50 4.25
N LEU A 7 24.68 -12.61 4.89
CA LEU A 7 23.30 -13.10 4.90
C LEU A 7 22.34 -12.13 5.62
N THR A 8 22.78 -11.55 6.73
CA THR A 8 21.98 -10.59 7.51
C THR A 8 21.79 -9.25 6.79
N ILE A 9 22.81 -8.75 6.08
CA ILE A 9 22.70 -7.53 5.25
C ILE A 9 21.81 -7.78 4.03
N SER A 10 21.99 -8.92 3.34
CA SER A 10 21.15 -9.30 2.20
C SER A 10 19.68 -9.45 2.59
N SER A 11 19.40 -10.01 3.77
CA SER A 11 18.04 -10.15 4.31
C SER A 11 17.38 -8.80 4.61
N ARG A 12 18.10 -7.85 5.20
CA ARG A 12 17.57 -6.50 5.47
C ARG A 12 17.27 -5.74 4.19
N THR A 13 18.16 -5.78 3.20
CA THR A 13 17.92 -5.13 1.89
C THR A 13 16.72 -5.76 1.20
N GLY A 14 16.62 -7.09 1.17
CA GLY A 14 15.46 -7.79 0.61
C GLY A 14 14.14 -7.42 1.28
N PHE A 15 14.14 -7.29 2.61
CA PHE A 15 12.97 -6.83 3.37
C PHE A 15 12.52 -5.42 2.95
N PHE A 16 13.45 -4.45 2.88
CA PHE A 16 13.10 -3.10 2.45
C PHE A 16 12.65 -3.03 0.98
N CYS A 17 13.25 -3.83 0.09
CA CYS A 17 12.78 -3.94 -1.29
C CYS A 17 11.35 -4.48 -1.37
N ALA A 18 11.03 -5.53 -0.59
CA ALA A 18 9.68 -6.07 -0.52
C ALA A 18 8.68 -5.05 0.04
N LEU A 19 9.06 -4.30 1.07
CA LEU A 19 8.26 -3.23 1.65
C LEU A 19 8.00 -2.09 0.66
N ALA A 20 9.00 -1.70 -0.12
CA ALA A 20 8.87 -0.70 -1.18
C ALA A 20 7.95 -1.20 -2.32
N ALA A 21 8.11 -2.44 -2.75
CA ALA A 21 7.22 -3.05 -3.75
C ALA A 21 5.77 -3.12 -3.26
N LEU A 22 5.57 -3.46 -1.98
CA LEU A 22 4.25 -3.46 -1.35
C LEU A 22 3.63 -2.05 -1.33
N ASN A 23 4.41 -1.03 -0.94
CA ASN A 23 4.04 0.39 -1.00
C ASN A 23 3.55 0.79 -2.40
N VAL A 24 4.38 0.52 -3.42
CA VAL A 24 4.03 0.82 -4.82
C VAL A 24 2.74 0.11 -5.22
N THR A 25 2.56 -1.14 -4.83
CA THR A 25 1.39 -1.94 -5.20
C THR A 25 0.10 -1.38 -4.59
N VAL A 26 0.10 -1.09 -3.29
CA VAL A 26 -1.07 -0.53 -2.58
C VAL A 26 -1.44 0.85 -3.09
N ILE A 27 -0.45 1.72 -3.30
CA ILE A 27 -0.68 3.05 -3.87
C ILE A 27 -1.25 2.92 -5.29
N SER A 28 -0.69 2.03 -6.12
CA SER A 28 -1.19 1.80 -7.47
C SER A 28 -2.63 1.29 -7.46
N PHE A 29 -2.97 0.38 -6.55
CA PHE A 29 -4.34 -0.09 -6.35
C PHE A 29 -5.29 1.05 -5.97
N TYR A 30 -4.91 1.89 -5.00
CA TYR A 30 -5.70 3.05 -4.58
C TYR A 30 -5.95 4.03 -5.73
N VAL A 31 -4.91 4.35 -6.51
CA VAL A 31 -5.02 5.25 -7.67
C VAL A 31 -5.94 4.67 -8.74
N LEU A 32 -5.77 3.40 -9.09
CA LEU A 32 -6.63 2.74 -10.07
C LEU A 32 -8.09 2.71 -9.63
N TRP A 33 -8.34 2.42 -8.34
CA TRP A 33 -9.68 2.50 -7.77
C TRP A 33 -10.27 3.92 -7.87
N SER A 34 -9.51 4.95 -7.50
CA SER A 34 -9.95 6.36 -7.55
C SER A 34 -10.28 6.82 -8.98
N ILE A 35 -9.47 6.41 -9.97
CA ILE A 35 -9.75 6.68 -11.38
C ILE A 35 -11.05 5.99 -11.81
N ALA A 36 -11.22 4.71 -11.45
CA ALA A 36 -12.40 3.95 -11.82
C ALA A 36 -13.69 4.52 -11.21
N ASP A 37 -13.63 4.93 -9.94
CA ASP A 37 -14.72 5.62 -9.24
C ASP A 37 -15.08 6.95 -9.93
N THR A 38 -14.07 7.76 -10.25
CA THR A 38 -14.27 9.04 -10.97
C THR A 38 -14.93 8.83 -12.34
N ILE A 39 -14.47 7.82 -13.10
CA ILE A 39 -15.07 7.49 -14.41
C ILE A 39 -16.52 7.02 -14.24
N ALA A 40 -16.80 6.20 -13.23
CA ALA A 40 -18.15 5.70 -12.98
C ALA A 40 -19.12 6.84 -12.64
N VAL A 41 -18.69 7.78 -11.79
CA VAL A 41 -19.47 8.98 -11.44
C VAL A 41 -19.69 9.87 -12.67
N ASN A 42 -18.63 10.19 -13.42
CA ASN A 42 -18.73 11.07 -14.60
C ASN A 42 -19.66 10.49 -15.67
N ARG A 43 -19.60 9.18 -15.90
CA ARG A 43 -20.49 8.46 -16.82
C ARG A 43 -21.93 8.43 -16.33
N ALA A 44 -22.14 8.34 -15.02
CA ALA A 44 -23.48 8.41 -14.44
C ALA A 44 -24.10 9.80 -14.57
N GLU A 45 -23.31 10.86 -14.36
CA GLU A 45 -23.76 12.24 -14.49
C GLU A 45 -23.99 12.66 -15.95
N GLU A 46 -23.06 12.33 -16.86
CA GLU A 46 -23.14 12.75 -18.26
C GLU A 46 -24.11 11.91 -19.09
N HIS A 47 -24.21 10.61 -18.82
CA HIS A 47 -24.93 9.66 -19.68
C HIS A 47 -26.10 8.97 -18.95
N GLY A 48 -26.34 9.27 -17.66
CA GLY A 48 -27.41 8.66 -16.88
C GLY A 48 -27.19 7.16 -16.60
N PHE A 49 -25.97 6.65 -16.76
CA PHE A 49 -25.66 5.26 -16.43
C PHE A 49 -25.78 5.00 -14.93
N ASP A 50 -26.23 3.81 -14.56
CA ASP A 50 -26.20 3.37 -13.16
C ASP A 50 -24.74 3.15 -12.73
N PRO A 51 -24.22 3.89 -11.72
CA PRO A 51 -22.86 3.72 -11.22
C PRO A 51 -22.57 2.28 -10.77
N GLN A 52 -23.56 1.55 -10.27
CA GLN A 52 -23.37 0.18 -9.80
C GLN A 52 -23.12 -0.82 -10.93
N GLN A 53 -23.57 -0.50 -12.15
CA GLN A 53 -23.25 -1.30 -13.34
C GLN A 53 -21.84 -1.01 -13.85
N LEU A 54 -21.36 0.22 -13.69
CA LEU A 54 -20.03 0.64 -14.15
C LEU A 54 -18.93 0.20 -13.18
N LEU A 55 -19.19 0.27 -11.88
CA LEU A 55 -18.27 -0.18 -10.83
C LEU A 55 -19.00 -1.05 -9.81
N PRO A 56 -19.16 -2.36 -10.10
CA PRO A 56 -19.82 -3.29 -9.19
C PRO A 56 -19.10 -3.33 -7.84
N HIS A 57 -19.87 -3.32 -6.76
CA HIS A 57 -19.33 -3.37 -5.39
C HIS A 57 -18.40 -2.20 -5.04
N ASN A 58 -18.65 -1.00 -5.57
CA ASN A 58 -17.86 0.21 -5.27
C ASN A 58 -17.59 0.38 -3.76
N LEU A 59 -18.60 0.15 -2.91
CA LEU A 59 -18.45 0.26 -1.46
C LEU A 59 -17.42 -0.74 -0.87
N LEU A 60 -17.34 -1.96 -1.40
CA LEU A 60 -16.32 -2.94 -0.99
C LEU A 60 -14.93 -2.53 -1.49
N PHE A 61 -14.83 -2.03 -2.72
CA PHE A 61 -13.56 -1.53 -3.27
C PHE A 61 -13.07 -0.29 -2.54
N TRP A 62 -13.96 0.64 -2.18
CA TRP A 62 -13.67 1.81 -1.36
C TRP A 62 -13.12 1.39 0.00
N CYS A 63 -13.81 0.47 0.70
CA CYS A 63 -13.34 -0.07 1.98
C CYS A 63 -11.96 -0.73 1.84
N ALA A 64 -11.75 -1.54 0.79
CA ALA A 64 -10.49 -2.21 0.53
C ALA A 64 -9.35 -1.21 0.26
N ALA A 65 -9.60 -0.19 -0.55
CA ALA A 65 -8.64 0.86 -0.87
C ALA A 65 -8.20 1.61 0.40
N GLN A 66 -9.17 2.05 1.22
CA GLN A 66 -8.88 2.75 2.47
C GLN A 66 -8.17 1.86 3.50
N ALA A 67 -8.67 0.64 3.70
CA ALA A 67 -8.07 -0.31 4.63
C ALA A 67 -6.64 -0.67 4.23
N SER A 68 -6.37 -0.83 2.93
CA SER A 68 -5.03 -1.14 2.43
C SER A 68 -4.04 -0.01 2.70
N VAL A 69 -4.42 1.25 2.43
CA VAL A 69 -3.58 2.42 2.71
C VAL A 69 -3.35 2.60 4.21
N LEU A 70 -4.39 2.45 5.04
CA LEU A 70 -4.26 2.56 6.50
C LEU A 70 -3.39 1.45 7.08
N SER A 71 -3.58 0.20 6.62
CA SER A 71 -2.76 -0.93 7.06
C SER A 71 -1.30 -0.73 6.67
N LEU A 72 -1.04 -0.18 5.49
CA LEU A 72 0.31 0.08 5.02
C LEU A 72 0.98 1.22 5.79
N LEU A 73 0.25 2.29 6.08
CA LEU A 73 0.74 3.39 6.94
C LEU A 73 1.14 2.87 8.34
N ILE A 74 0.32 2.02 8.95
CA ILE A 74 0.64 1.40 10.24
C ILE A 74 1.91 0.56 10.14
N LEU A 75 2.04 -0.25 9.08
CA LEU A 75 3.22 -1.08 8.83
C LEU A 75 4.49 -0.22 8.71
N ASP A 76 4.46 0.85 7.91
CA ASP A 76 5.60 1.75 7.72
C ASP A 76 6.00 2.44 9.03
N ILE A 77 5.04 2.88 9.84
CA ILE A 77 5.30 3.46 11.17
C ILE A 77 5.98 2.44 12.09
N LEU A 78 5.50 1.18 12.10
CA LEU A 78 6.09 0.12 12.90
C LEU A 78 7.54 -0.17 12.47
N VAL A 79 7.80 -0.23 11.17
CA VAL A 79 9.14 -0.45 10.61
C VAL A 79 10.06 0.72 10.95
N PHE A 80 9.58 1.95 10.84
CA PHE A 80 10.30 3.15 11.24
C PHE A 80 10.64 3.14 12.73
N LEU A 81 9.68 2.78 13.59
CA LEU A 81 9.89 2.72 15.03
C LEU A 81 10.88 1.61 15.42
N ALA A 82 10.79 0.44 14.78
CA ALA A 82 11.74 -0.66 15.00
C ALA A 82 13.16 -0.26 14.59
N TRP A 83 13.31 0.42 13.45
CA TRP A 83 14.58 0.98 13.00
C TRP A 83 15.13 2.03 13.97
N HIS A 84 14.30 2.97 14.40
CA HIS A 84 14.68 4.02 15.34
C HIS A 84 15.14 3.45 16.68
N ARG A 85 14.38 2.48 17.24
CA ARG A 85 14.77 1.78 18.47
C ARG A 85 16.10 1.04 18.33
N SER A 86 16.32 0.36 17.21
CA SER A 86 17.60 -0.33 16.94
C SER A 86 18.79 0.63 16.91
N ARG A 87 18.60 1.88 16.44
CA ARG A 87 19.66 2.90 16.45
C ARG A 87 19.92 3.49 17.82
N SER A 88 18.88 3.66 18.64
CA SER A 88 19.01 4.22 20.00
C SER A 88 19.69 3.28 21.01
N GLN A 89 19.69 1.97 20.77
CA GLN A 89 20.38 0.98 21.64
C GLN A 89 21.85 0.78 21.27
N ALA A 90 22.32 1.36 20.16
CA ALA A 90 23.70 1.22 19.67
C ALA A 90 24.64 2.34 20.16
N THR A 91 24.15 3.22 21.06
CA THR A 91 24.87 4.28 21.76
C THR A 91 24.81 4.05 23.25
#